data_AF-K9RZE7-F1
#
_entry.id   AF-K9RZE7-F1
#
_cell.length_a   1.000
_cell.length_b   1.000
_cell.length_c   1.000
_cell.angle_alpha   90.00
_cell.angle_beta   90.00
_cell.angle_gamma   90.00
#
_symmetry.space_group_name_H-M   'P 1'
#
loop_
_entity.id
_entity.type
_entity.pdbx_description
1 polymer ?
#
loop_
_entity_poly.entity_id
_entity_poly.type
_entity_poly.pdbx_seq_one_letter_code
_entity_poly.pdbx_strand_id
1 'polypeptide(L)' 'MTHSAFRPLRLRFPLWRYLNQPLGLPGTFLNPHRFWQFYQYSHLERCWRQDCPSFGDTSEHH' A
#
# COMPACT_ATOMS: atom_id res chain seq x y z
N MET A 1 -10.31 39.76 -6.45
CA MET A 1 -9.51 38.67 -5.86
C MET A 1 -9.93 37.37 -6.53
N THR A 2 -9.20 36.91 -7.54
CA THR A 2 -9.55 35.66 -8.25
C THR A 2 -9.03 34.47 -7.46
N HIS A 3 -9.93 33.71 -6.85
CA HIS A 3 -9.60 32.41 -6.26
C HIS A 3 -9.25 31.44 -7.40
N SER A 4 -7.96 31.22 -7.61
CA SER A 4 -7.45 30.15 -8.46
C SER A 4 -7.99 28.82 -7.88
N ALA A 5 -8.94 28.20 -8.58
CA ALA A 5 -9.50 26.91 -8.16
C ALA A 5 -8.38 25.86 -8.18
N PHE A 6 -7.97 25.40 -7.00
CA PHE A 6 -6.96 24.35 -6.87
C PHE A 6 -7.57 23.04 -7.39
N ARG A 7 -7.09 22.55 -8.54
CA ARG A 7 -7.44 21.22 -9.04
C ARG A 7 -6.47 20.21 -8.43
N PRO A 8 -6.92 19.31 -7.53
CA PRO A 8 -6.02 18.31 -6.98
C PRO A 8 -5.57 17.37 -8.09
N LEU A 9 -4.25 17.29 -8.29
CA LEU A 9 -3.64 16.30 -9.16
C LEU A 9 -3.96 14.90 -8.63
N ARG A 10 -4.68 14.10 -9.42
CA ARG A 10 -4.93 12.68 -9.12
C ARG A 10 -3.66 11.88 -9.38
N LEU A 11 -2.76 11.87 -8.40
CA LEU A 11 -1.58 11.03 -8.45
C LEU A 11 -2.00 9.56 -8.38
N ARG A 12 -1.66 8.78 -9.42
CA ARG A 12 -1.83 7.31 -9.43
C ARG A 12 -0.79 6.59 -8.56
N PHE A 13 0.06 7.36 -7.89
CA PHE A 13 1.19 6.91 -7.09
C PHE A 13 1.06 7.47 -5.66
N PRO A 14 1.26 6.66 -4.62
CA PRO A 14 1.15 7.03 -3.22
C PRO A 14 2.38 7.84 -2.81
N LEU A 15 2.46 9.07 -3.32
CA LEU A 15 3.60 9.96 -3.15
C LEU A 15 3.97 10.15 -1.68
N TRP A 16 2.98 10.37 -0.82
CA TRP A 16 3.20 10.51 0.62
C TRP A 16 3.85 9.27 1.25
N ARG A 17 3.50 8.07 0.80
CA ARG A 17 4.05 6.84 1.34
C ARG A 17 5.49 6.61 0.88
N TYR A 18 5.81 7.03 -0.34
CA TYR A 18 7.17 7.02 -0.87
C TYR A 18 8.06 8.03 -0.14
N LEU A 19 7.56 9.24 0.13
CA LEU A 19 8.33 10.28 0.82
C LEU A 19 8.55 9.97 2.31
N ASN A 20 7.61 9.27 2.95
CA ASN A 20 7.72 8.84 4.35
C ASN A 20 8.47 7.52 4.55
N GLN A 21 9.21 7.03 3.55
CA GLN A 21 10.03 5.84 3.73
C GLN A 21 11.20 6.14 4.70
N PRO A 22 11.60 5.19 5.56
CA PRO A 22 12.76 5.38 6.42
C PRO A 22 14.03 5.36 5.56
N LEU A 23 14.65 6.52 5.38
CA LEU A 23 15.86 6.65 4.56
C LEU A 23 17.06 6.02 5.27
N GLY A 24 17.88 5.28 4.52
CA GLY A 24 19.13 4.71 5.02
C GLY A 24 19.00 3.33 5.69
N LEU A 25 17.80 2.74 5.70
CA LEU A 25 17.60 1.37 6.16
C LEU A 25 17.60 0.38 4.99
N PRO A 26 18.00 -0.88 5.22
CA PRO A 26 17.76 -1.96 4.25
C PRO A 26 16.25 -2.04 3.95
N GLY A 27 15.89 -1.97 2.67
CA GLY A 27 14.50 -1.88 2.22
C GLY A 27 14.03 -0.49 1.80
N THR A 28 14.89 0.53 1.87
CA THR A 28 14.64 1.86 1.27
C THR A 28 14.58 1.74 -0.26
N PHE A 29 13.54 2.29 -0.88
CA PHE A 29 13.39 2.36 -2.32
C PHE A 29 13.73 3.76 -2.84
N LEU A 30 14.93 3.93 -3.40
CA LEU A 30 15.36 5.19 -4.01
C LEU A 30 14.76 5.44 -5.40
N ASN A 31 14.26 4.37 -6.04
CA ASN A 31 13.58 4.46 -7.33
C ASN A 31 12.06 4.40 -7.09
N PRO A 32 11.30 5.46 -7.46
CA PRO A 32 9.87 5.53 -7.22
C PRO A 32 9.09 4.46 -7.99
N HIS A 33 9.57 4.04 -9.16
CA HIS A 33 8.95 2.96 -9.92
C HIS A 33 9.08 1.62 -9.19
N ARG A 34 10.25 1.30 -8.63
CA ARG A 34 10.45 0.09 -7.82
C ARG A 34 9.58 0.09 -6.57
N PHE A 35 9.51 1.22 -5.88
CA PHE A 35 8.62 1.36 -4.72
C PHE A 35 7.17 1.07 -5.12
N TRP A 36 6.72 1.62 -6.24
CA TRP A 36 5.35 1.44 -6.71
C TRP A 36 5.03 -0.03 -7.00
N GLN A 37 5.90 -0.72 -7.73
CA GLN A 37 5.75 -2.14 -8.02
C GLN A 37 5.67 -2.96 -6.72
N PHE A 38 6.62 -2.75 -5.80
CA PHE A 38 6.64 -3.44 -4.52
C PHE A 38 5.36 -3.17 -3.71
N TYR A 39 4.94 -1.91 -3.65
CA TYR A 39 3.72 -1.50 -2.96
C TYR A 39 2.48 -2.22 -3.49
N GLN A 40 2.34 -2.33 -4.81
CA GLN A 40 1.22 -3.05 -5.42
C GLN A 40 1.25 -4.54 -5.08
N TYR A 41 2.41 -5.19 -5.16
CA TYR A 41 2.57 -6.60 -4.78
C TYR A 41 2.20 -6.83 -3.31
N SER A 42 2.76 -6.05 -2.39
CA SER A 42 2.44 -6.19 -0.96
C SER A 42 0.98 -5.92 -0.65
N HIS A 43 0.32 -5.05 -1.41
CA HIS A 43 -1.10 -4.80 -1.25
C HIS A 43 -1.93 -6.03 -1.68
N LEU A 44 -1.64 -6.59 -2.86
CA LEU A 44 -2.28 -7.81 -3.34
C LEU A 44 -2.06 -8.98 -2.38
N GLU A 45 -0.85 -9.15 -1.86
CA GLU A 45 -0.52 -10.22 -0.92
C GLU A 45 -1.27 -10.08 0.42
N ARG A 46 -1.56 -8.85 0.87
CA ARG A 46 -2.38 -8.62 2.07
C ARG A 46 -3.84 -8.95 1.81
N CYS A 47 -4.39 -8.54 0.68
CA CYS A 47 -5.75 -8.92 0.29
C CYS A 47 -5.89 -10.43 0.18
N TRP A 48 -4.94 -11.07 -0.51
CA TRP A 48 -4.88 -12.53 -0.65
C TRP A 48 -4.83 -13.25 0.70
N ARG A 49 -4.08 -12.73 1.67
CA ARG A 49 -4.03 -13.28 3.03
C ARG A 49 -5.30 -13.04 3.84
N GLN A 50 -6.01 -11.93 3.62
CA GLN A 50 -7.25 -11.59 4.31
C GLN A 50 -8.46 -12.37 3.79
N ASP A 51 -8.46 -12.74 2.50
CA ASP A 51 -9.52 -13.53 1.88
C ASP A 51 -9.46 -15.03 2.20
N CYS A 52 -8.51 -15.46 3.05
CA CYS A 52 -8.61 -16.73 3.74
C CYS A 52 -9.39 -16.52 5.05
N PRO A 53 -10.71 -16.74 5.09
CA PRO A 53 -11.31 -17.12 6.36
C PRO A 53 -10.55 -18.37 6.81
N SER A 54 -10.05 -18.36 8.04
CA SER A 54 -9.53 -19.55 8.70
C SER A 54 -10.57 -20.66 8.57
N PHE A 55 -10.41 -21.52 7.57
CA PHE A 55 -11.22 -22.70 7.38
C PHE A 55 -10.75 -23.70 8.43
N GLY A 56 -11.27 -23.57 9.65
CA GLY A 56 -10.88 -24.45 10.74
C GLY A 56 -11.19 -23.90 12.12
N ASP A 57 -12.45 -23.61 12.40
CA ASP A 57 -13.01 -23.65 13.76
C ASP A 57 -14.45 -24.20 13.68
N THR A 58 -14.58 -25.44 13.22
CA THR A 58 -15.74 -26.30 13.50
C THR A 58 -15.22 -27.66 13.90
N SER A 59 -14.91 -27.79 15.20
CA SER A 59 -14.96 -29.07 15.90
C SER A 59 -15.87 -28.86 17.09
N GLU A 60 -17.14 -29.19 16.86
CA GLU A 60 -18.18 -29.35 17.87
C GLU A 60 -17.69 -30.24 19.01
N HIS A 61 -17.86 -29.77 20.25
CA HIS A 61 -17.80 -30.61 21.44
C HIS A 61 -18.99 -31.58 21.41
N HIS A 62 -18.68 -32.88 21.27
CA HIS A 62 -19.59 -34.00 21.53
C HIS A 62 -19.51 -34.43 23.00
#